data_AF-A0AAV9RE04-F1
#
_entry.id   AF-A0AAV9RE04-F1
#
_cell.length_a   1.000
_cell.length_b   1.000
_cell.length_c   1.000
_cell.angle_alpha   90.00
_cell.angle_beta   90.00
_cell.angle_gamma   90.00
#
_symmetry.space_group_name_H-M   'P 1'
#
loop_
_entity.id
_entity.type
_entity.pdbx_description
1 polymer ?
#
loop_
_entity_poly.entity_id
_entity_poly.type
_entity_poly.pdbx_seq_one_letter_code
_entity_poly.pdbx_strand_id
1 'polypeptide(L)'
;MAQVYYYMGVDALQESLMVDESSINHALVSLSNALKFEPGDSLPDLHVLRGRCLLIKGEEQNAAECFKQAMELERPGSTDTTTLRCLLLTLLNLFMQGGSDPSSVITQLEMWVNKAEERYPQDTVKSELRALYRTHTEEATELSKTHQDRALGPGKKGAGNSGA
;
A
#
# COMPACT_ATOMS: atom_id res chain seq x y z
N MET A 1 -1.26 -7.94 28.17
CA MET A 1 -1.85 -6.74 27.55
C MET A 1 -1.68 -6.70 26.04
N ALA A 2 -0.51 -7.01 25.45
CA ALA A 2 -0.33 -7.12 23.99
C ALA A 2 -1.37 -8.02 23.29
N GLN A 3 -1.79 -9.12 23.95
CA GLN A 3 -2.76 -10.08 23.40
C GLN A 3 -4.17 -9.51 23.27
N VAL A 4 -4.59 -8.61 24.16
CA VAL A 4 -5.90 -7.93 24.08
C VAL A 4 -5.90 -6.91 22.93
N TYR A 5 -4.77 -6.23 22.72
CA TYR A 5 -4.60 -5.29 21.61
C TYR A 5 -4.51 -5.98 20.24
N TYR A 6 -3.93 -7.19 20.19
CA TYR A 6 -3.97 -8.05 19.01
C TYR A 6 -5.41 -8.37 18.60
N TYR A 7 -6.27 -8.78 19.55
CA TYR A 7 -7.67 -9.10 19.23
C TYR A 7 -8.51 -7.88 18.81
N MET A 8 -8.26 -6.69 19.35
CA MET A 8 -8.94 -5.48 18.87
C MET A 8 -8.51 -5.07 17.44
N GLY A 9 -7.24 -5.31 17.07
CA GLY A 9 -6.78 -5.13 15.69
C GLY A 9 -7.31 -6.21 14.73
N VAL A 10 -7.57 -7.42 15.24
CA VAL A 10 -8.15 -8.55 14.50
C VAL A 10 -9.65 -8.41 14.28
N ASP A 11 -10.41 -7.78 15.18
CA ASP A 11 -11.81 -7.42 14.88
C ASP A 11 -11.90 -6.38 13.75
N ALA A 12 -10.91 -5.49 13.63
CA ALA A 12 -10.75 -4.62 12.46
C ALA A 12 -10.17 -5.35 11.22
N LEU A 13 -9.72 -6.60 11.35
CA LEU A 13 -9.27 -7.47 10.23
C LEU A 13 -10.43 -8.05 9.43
N GLN A 14 -11.61 -8.19 10.02
CA GLN A 14 -12.75 -8.78 9.33
C GLN A 14 -13.48 -7.67 8.53
N GLU A 15 -13.11 -7.51 7.26
CA GLU A 15 -13.62 -6.53 6.25
C GLU A 15 -15.14 -6.60 5.97
N SER A 16 -15.95 -7.16 6.88
CA SER A 16 -17.40 -7.33 6.74
C SER A 16 -18.23 -6.82 7.92
N LEU A 17 -17.61 -6.28 8.98
CA LEU A 17 -18.32 -5.71 10.11
C LEU A 17 -18.17 -4.19 10.13
N MET A 18 -19.26 -3.46 10.35
CA MET A 18 -19.21 -2.02 10.63
C MET A 18 -18.40 -1.83 11.92
N VAL A 19 -17.10 -1.57 11.78
CA VAL A 19 -16.23 -1.28 12.91
C VAL A 19 -16.59 0.11 13.41
N ASP A 20 -16.90 0.22 14.70
CA ASP A 20 -17.20 1.49 15.35
C ASP A 20 -16.00 2.45 15.23
N GLU A 21 -16.27 3.67 14.76
CA GLU A 21 -15.25 4.70 14.54
C GLU A 21 -14.51 5.05 15.84
N SER A 22 -15.21 5.01 16.98
CA SER A 22 -14.59 5.22 18.29
C SER A 22 -13.56 4.13 18.59
N SER A 23 -13.88 2.87 18.31
CA SER A 23 -12.96 1.73 18.45
C SER A 23 -11.72 1.87 17.57
N ILE A 24 -11.85 2.33 16.32
CA ILE A 24 -10.71 2.58 15.43
C ILE A 24 -9.82 3.70 15.98
N ASN A 25 -10.42 4.80 16.44
CA ASN A 25 -9.68 5.91 17.03
C ASN A 25 -8.94 5.47 18.31
N HIS A 26 -9.56 4.66 19.16
CA HIS A 26 -8.91 4.07 20.33
C HIS A 26 -7.74 3.14 19.94
N ALA A 27 -7.90 2.33 18.90
CA ALA A 27 -6.84 1.49 18.38
C ALA A 27 -5.65 2.33 17.87
N LEU A 28 -5.91 3.38 17.10
CA LEU A 28 -4.86 4.29 16.60
C LEU A 28 -4.09 4.99 17.71
N VAL A 29 -4.78 5.47 18.76
CA VAL A 29 -4.12 6.06 19.94
C VAL A 29 -3.25 5.03 20.64
N SER A 30 -3.77 3.81 20.83
CA SER A 30 -3.06 2.73 21.50
C SER A 30 -1.83 2.28 20.72
N LEU A 31 -1.94 2.12 19.40
CA LEU A 31 -0.84 1.80 18.49
C LEU A 31 0.20 2.91 18.46
N SER A 32 -0.22 4.18 18.39
CA SER A 32 0.68 5.32 18.44
C SER A 32 1.45 5.40 19.76
N ASN A 33 0.84 4.97 20.87
CA ASN A 33 1.54 4.87 22.15
C ASN A 33 2.47 3.66 22.19
N ALA A 34 2.07 2.50 21.66
CA ALA A 34 2.92 1.31 21.59
C ALA A 34 4.19 1.56 20.77
N LEU A 35 4.09 2.29 19.65
CA LEU A 35 5.21 2.68 18.80
C LEU A 35 6.20 3.65 19.48
N LYS A 36 5.81 4.33 20.58
CA LYS A 36 6.72 5.22 21.33
C LYS A 36 7.66 4.49 22.28
N PHE A 37 7.39 3.22 22.57
CA PHE A 37 8.21 2.43 23.49
C PHE A 37 9.03 1.42 22.71
N GLU A 38 10.33 1.33 22.97
CA GLU A 38 11.12 0.23 22.44
C GLU A 38 10.74 -1.10 23.14
N PRO A 39 10.66 -2.22 22.39
CA PRO A 39 11.03 -2.40 20.98
C PRO A 39 9.86 -2.23 19.99
N GLY A 40 8.78 -1.54 20.37
CA GLY A 40 7.54 -1.43 19.59
C GLY A 40 7.72 -0.79 18.22
N ASP A 41 8.62 0.17 18.07
CA ASP A 41 8.94 0.80 16.78
C ASP A 41 9.56 -0.17 15.76
N SER A 42 10.19 -1.23 16.26
CA SER A 42 10.89 -2.26 15.49
C SER A 42 10.01 -3.46 15.14
N LEU A 43 8.72 -3.44 15.52
CA LEU A 43 7.77 -4.51 15.24
C LEU A 43 6.97 -4.20 13.95
N PRO A 44 7.18 -4.95 12.85
CA PRO A 44 6.45 -4.72 11.59
C PRO A 44 4.94 -4.83 11.77
N ASP A 45 4.47 -5.77 12.60
CA ASP A 45 3.04 -6.00 12.86
C ASP A 45 2.31 -4.77 13.41
N LEU A 46 2.98 -3.96 14.24
CA LEU A 46 2.37 -2.74 14.79
C LEU A 46 2.15 -1.68 13.70
N HIS A 47 3.08 -1.58 12.76
CA HIS A 47 2.95 -0.70 11.60
C HIS A 47 1.86 -1.20 10.64
N VAL A 48 1.76 -2.51 10.40
CA VAL A 48 0.67 -3.10 9.60
C VAL A 48 -0.69 -2.81 10.23
N LEU A 49 -0.85 -3.06 11.53
CA LEU A 49 -2.11 -2.81 12.24
C LEU A 49 -2.51 -1.32 12.19
N ARG A 50 -1.54 -0.42 12.36
CA ARG A 50 -1.77 1.02 12.26
C ARG A 50 -2.19 1.43 10.85
N GLY A 51 -1.47 0.94 9.83
CA GLY A 51 -1.79 1.21 8.43
C GLY A 51 -3.21 0.76 8.06
N ARG A 52 -3.63 -0.41 8.54
CA ARG A 52 -4.99 -0.91 8.30
C ARG A 52 -6.07 -0.08 8.99
N CYS A 53 -5.84 0.37 10.21
CA CYS A 53 -6.76 1.30 10.89
C CYS A 53 -6.89 2.62 10.10
N LEU A 54 -5.79 3.13 9.54
CA LEU A 54 -5.78 4.34 8.72
C LEU A 54 -6.51 4.15 7.38
N LEU A 55 -6.40 2.97 6.75
CA LEU A 55 -7.19 2.65 5.56
C LEU A 55 -8.70 2.72 5.84
N ILE A 56 -9.15 2.17 6.96
CA ILE A 56 -10.58 2.22 7.32
C ILE A 56 -11.05 3.67 7.54
N LYS A 57 -10.16 4.57 7.98
CA LYS A 57 -10.43 6.00 8.11
C LYS A 57 -10.35 6.80 6.80
N GLY A 58 -9.96 6.19 5.69
CA GLY A 58 -9.69 6.90 4.43
C GLY A 58 -8.45 7.79 4.50
N GLU A 59 -7.44 7.39 5.29
CA GLU A 59 -6.14 8.06 5.36
C GLU A 59 -5.08 7.25 4.59
N GLU A 60 -5.30 7.01 3.29
CA GLU A 60 -4.47 6.11 2.48
C GLU A 60 -3.00 6.53 2.43
N GLN A 61 -2.70 7.83 2.41
CA GLN A 61 -1.32 8.30 2.39
C GLN A 61 -0.58 7.92 3.69
N ASN A 62 -1.23 8.12 4.85
CA ASN A 62 -0.66 7.77 6.14
C ASN A 62 -0.58 6.24 6.29
N ALA A 63 -1.54 5.51 5.74
CA ALA A 63 -1.52 4.05 5.72
C ALA A 63 -0.34 3.52 4.89
N ALA A 64 -0.09 4.09 3.71
CA ALA A 64 1.02 3.72 2.86
C ALA A 64 2.36 3.88 3.59
N GLU A 65 2.59 5.00 4.28
CA GLU A 65 3.82 5.19 5.07
C GLU A 65 3.99 4.14 6.17
N CYS A 66 2.90 3.74 6.85
CA CYS A 66 2.97 2.67 7.83
C CYS A 66 3.37 1.33 7.19
N PHE A 67 2.79 0.96 6.04
CA PHE A 67 3.16 -0.29 5.37
C PHE A 67 4.59 -0.28 4.81
N LYS A 68 5.10 0.89 4.37
CA LYS A 68 6.51 1.05 3.99
C LYS A 68 7.44 0.79 5.16
N GLN A 69 7.12 1.34 6.35
CA GLN A 69 7.89 1.09 7.57
C GLN A 69 7.86 -0.40 7.95
N ALA A 70 6.70 -1.04 7.88
CA ALA A 70 6.59 -2.48 8.11
C ALA A 70 7.47 -3.30 7.16
N MET A 71 7.43 -3.00 5.85
CA MET A 71 8.26 -3.66 4.82
C MET A 71 9.77 -3.51 5.10
N GLU A 72 10.20 -2.38 5.65
CA GLU A 72 11.61 -2.16 5.98
C GLU A 72 12.09 -3.03 7.14
N LEU A 73 11.21 -3.22 8.14
CA LEU A 73 11.44 -4.00 9.34
C LEU A 73 11.29 -5.52 9.13
N GLU A 74 10.61 -5.94 8.06
CA GLU A 74 10.45 -7.35 7.72
C GLU A 74 11.79 -8.04 7.46
N ARG A 75 11.94 -9.24 8.04
CA ARG A 75 13.15 -10.05 7.85
C ARG A 75 13.17 -10.65 6.43
N PRO A 76 14.34 -10.67 5.76
CA PRO A 76 14.49 -11.37 4.49
C PRO A 76 14.08 -12.84 4.60
N GLY A 77 13.36 -13.36 3.60
CA GLY A 77 12.86 -14.73 3.62
C GLY A 77 11.58 -14.95 4.44
N SER A 78 10.90 -13.88 4.87
CA SER A 78 9.54 -13.98 5.39
C SER A 78 8.62 -14.63 4.36
N THR A 79 7.71 -15.50 4.81
CA THR A 79 6.64 -16.06 3.98
C THR A 79 5.35 -15.27 4.09
N ASP A 80 5.26 -14.34 5.05
CA ASP A 80 4.10 -13.48 5.24
C ASP A 80 4.13 -12.36 4.20
N THR A 81 3.14 -12.34 3.31
CA THR A 81 2.98 -11.34 2.25
C THR A 81 2.00 -10.23 2.61
N THR A 82 1.47 -10.23 3.84
CA THR A 82 0.40 -9.32 4.27
C THR A 82 0.80 -7.86 4.08
N THR A 83 2.00 -7.48 4.49
CA THR A 83 2.49 -6.10 4.35
C THR A 83 2.61 -5.69 2.88
N LEU A 84 3.19 -6.56 2.05
CA LEU A 84 3.31 -6.33 0.61
C LEU A 84 1.94 -6.11 -0.02
N ARG A 85 0.98 -6.99 0.29
CA ARG A 85 -0.39 -6.91 -0.22
C ARG A 85 -1.06 -5.60 0.20
N CYS A 86 -0.98 -5.24 1.49
CA CYS A 86 -1.56 -4.00 1.99
C CYS A 86 -0.92 -2.76 1.35
N LEU A 87 0.40 -2.74 1.16
CA LEU A 87 1.12 -1.63 0.53
C LEU A 87 0.70 -1.45 -0.93
N LEU A 88 0.69 -2.53 -1.72
CA LEU A 88 0.32 -2.48 -3.14
C LEU A 88 -1.14 -2.02 -3.34
N LEU A 89 -2.05 -2.55 -2.52
CA LEU A 89 -3.46 -2.15 -2.55
C LEU A 89 -3.63 -0.66 -2.21
N THR A 90 -2.93 -0.18 -1.19
CA THR A 90 -3.00 1.23 -0.77
C THR A 90 -2.47 2.17 -1.84
N LEU A 91 -1.34 1.82 -2.47
CA LEU A 91 -0.78 2.62 -3.56
C LEU A 91 -1.70 2.60 -4.80
N LEU A 92 -2.35 1.48 -5.10
CA LEU A 92 -3.35 1.42 -6.17
C LEU A 92 -4.55 2.33 -5.88
N ASN A 93 -5.05 2.34 -4.65
CA ASN A 93 -6.13 3.24 -4.24
C ASN A 93 -5.71 4.71 -4.37
N LEU A 94 -4.49 5.06 -3.94
CA LEU A 94 -3.93 6.41 -4.09
C LEU A 94 -3.83 6.85 -5.55
N PHE A 95 -3.47 5.92 -6.45
CA PHE A 95 -3.46 6.17 -7.89
C PHE A 95 -4.87 6.50 -8.40
N MET A 96 -5.89 5.75 -7.98
CA MET A 96 -7.28 5.95 -8.41
C MET A 96 -7.93 7.22 -7.85
N GLN A 97 -7.52 7.67 -6.66
CA GLN A 97 -8.09 8.87 -6.04
C GLN A 97 -7.69 10.18 -6.75
N GLY A 98 -6.72 10.15 -7.67
CA GLY A 98 -6.35 11.30 -8.52
C GLY A 98 -5.76 12.51 -7.79
N GLY A 99 -5.59 12.44 -6.46
CA GLY A 99 -5.03 13.51 -5.63
C GLY A 99 -3.50 13.58 -5.62
N SER A 100 -2.83 12.50 -6.01
CA SER A 100 -1.37 12.43 -6.14
C SER A 100 -0.97 12.37 -7.62
N ASP A 101 0.24 12.84 -7.94
CA ASP A 101 0.81 12.66 -9.28
C ASP A 101 0.85 11.16 -9.63
N PRO A 102 0.11 10.72 -10.66
CA PRO A 102 0.05 9.31 -11.05
C PRO A 102 1.44 8.73 -11.33
N SER A 103 2.36 9.55 -11.86
CA SER A 103 3.74 9.15 -12.18
C SER A 103 4.53 8.80 -10.91
N SER A 104 4.34 9.58 -9.84
CA SER A 104 4.95 9.34 -8.53
C SER A 104 4.44 8.05 -7.89
N VAL A 105 3.13 7.79 -7.96
CA VAL A 105 2.54 6.57 -7.39
C VAL A 105 2.98 5.32 -8.15
N ILE A 106 3.04 5.40 -9.49
CA ILE A 106 3.60 4.35 -10.34
C ILE A 106 5.05 4.05 -9.98
N THR A 107 5.89 5.08 -9.84
CA THR A 107 7.30 4.90 -9.48
C THR A 107 7.46 4.25 -8.10
N GLN A 108 6.59 4.61 -7.15
CA GLN A 108 6.56 3.97 -5.83
C GLN A 108 6.15 2.50 -5.92
N LEU A 109 5.12 2.16 -6.71
CA LEU A 109 4.72 0.78 -6.96
C LEU A 109 5.87 -0.05 -7.54
N GLU A 110 6.53 0.44 -8.60
CA GLU A 110 7.69 -0.23 -9.21
C GLU A 110 8.81 -0.45 -8.20
N MET A 111 9.15 0.58 -7.42
CA MET A 111 10.21 0.52 -6.42
C MET A 111 9.92 -0.51 -5.32
N TRP A 112 8.70 -0.55 -4.80
CA TRP A 112 8.34 -1.49 -3.73
C TRP A 112 8.17 -2.93 -4.23
N VAL A 113 7.73 -3.12 -5.48
CA VAL A 113 7.76 -4.45 -6.12
C VAL A 113 9.19 -4.95 -6.25
N ASN A 114 10.11 -4.13 -6.75
CA ASN A 114 11.53 -4.53 -6.87
C ASN A 114 12.13 -4.87 -5.49
N LYS A 115 11.86 -4.06 -4.47
CA LYS A 115 12.32 -4.30 -3.09
C LYS A 115 11.69 -5.56 -2.48
N ALA A 116 10.47 -5.91 -2.88
CA ALA A 116 9.83 -7.15 -2.47
C ALA A 116 10.47 -8.37 -3.16
N GLU A 117 10.84 -8.27 -4.44
CA GLU A 117 11.55 -9.34 -5.15
C GLU A 117 12.93 -9.66 -4.57
N GLU A 118 13.58 -8.69 -3.90
CA GLU A 118 14.82 -8.92 -3.15
C GLU A 118 14.59 -9.66 -1.81
N ARG A 119 13.40 -9.57 -1.22
CA ARG A 119 13.07 -10.10 0.12
C ARG A 119 12.27 -11.40 0.09
N TYR A 120 11.47 -11.59 -0.94
CA TYR A 120 10.55 -12.70 -1.11
C TYR A 120 10.95 -13.57 -2.31
N PRO A 121 10.59 -14.87 -2.32
CA PRO A 121 10.70 -15.68 -3.53
C PRO A 121 9.93 -15.02 -4.69
N GLN A 122 10.52 -15.01 -5.89
CA GLN A 122 9.89 -14.38 -7.06
C GLN A 122 8.47 -14.91 -7.35
N ASP A 123 8.23 -16.20 -7.12
CA ASP A 123 6.92 -16.80 -7.37
C ASP A 123 5.85 -16.24 -6.41
N THR A 124 6.24 -15.92 -5.18
CA THR A 124 5.38 -15.30 -4.17
C THR A 124 4.96 -13.90 -4.62
N VAL A 125 5.92 -13.05 -5.00
CA VAL A 125 5.62 -11.68 -5.47
C VAL A 125 4.73 -11.71 -6.72
N LYS A 126 5.03 -12.59 -7.69
CA LYS A 126 4.20 -12.77 -8.89
C LYS A 126 2.79 -13.25 -8.54
N SER A 127 2.62 -14.12 -7.55
CA SER A 127 1.31 -14.60 -7.13
C SER A 127 0.45 -13.49 -6.52
N GLU A 128 1.04 -12.63 -5.68
CA GLU A 128 0.34 -11.48 -5.09
C GLU A 128 -0.02 -10.43 -6.14
N LEU A 129 0.89 -10.11 -7.05
CA LEU A 129 0.59 -9.19 -8.17
C LEU A 129 -0.55 -9.72 -9.03
N ARG A 130 -0.55 -11.02 -9.35
CA ARG A 130 -1.66 -11.65 -10.09
C ARG A 130 -2.97 -11.60 -9.31
N ALA A 131 -2.93 -11.79 -7.99
CA ALA A 131 -4.12 -11.69 -7.16
C ALA A 131 -4.67 -10.26 -7.17
N LEU A 132 -3.81 -9.26 -6.98
CA LEU A 132 -4.14 -7.85 -7.02
C LEU A 132 -4.78 -7.45 -8.36
N TYR A 133 -4.16 -7.81 -9.48
CA TYR A 133 -4.69 -7.50 -10.82
C TYR A 133 -6.01 -8.20 -11.14
N ARG A 134 -6.28 -9.37 -10.53
CA ARG A 134 -7.55 -10.08 -10.72
C ARG A 134 -8.68 -9.46 -9.90
N THR A 135 -8.40 -8.93 -8.72
CA THR A 135 -9.40 -8.30 -7.87
C THR A 135 -9.65 -6.84 -8.25
N HIS A 136 -8.66 -6.16 -8.84
CA HIS A 136 -8.68 -4.74 -9.21
C HIS A 136 -8.44 -4.54 -10.71
N THR A 137 -9.29 -5.16 -11.53
CA THR A 137 -9.14 -5.15 -12.99
C THR A 137 -9.27 -3.77 -13.61
N GLU A 138 -10.12 -2.89 -13.07
CA GLU A 138 -10.33 -1.55 -13.63
C GLU A 138 -9.11 -0.66 -13.37
N GLU A 139 -8.64 -0.67 -12.13
CA GLU A 139 -7.47 0.04 -11.65
C GLU A 139 -6.21 -0.42 -12.39
N ALA A 140 -6.06 -1.73 -12.62
CA ALA A 140 -4.99 -2.31 -13.41
C ALA A 140 -4.96 -1.81 -14.85
N THR A 141 -6.14 -1.72 -15.49
CA THR A 141 -6.22 -1.22 -16.87
C THR A 141 -5.84 0.25 -16.96
N GLU A 142 -6.25 1.07 -16.00
CA GLU A 142 -5.92 2.49 -15.98
C GLU A 142 -4.44 2.73 -15.69
N LEU A 143 -3.86 1.94 -14.79
CA LEU A 143 -2.43 1.94 -14.53
C LEU A 143 -1.63 1.55 -15.77
N SER A 144 -2.09 0.55 -16.55
CA SER A 144 -1.42 0.14 -17.80
C SER A 144 -1.44 1.22 -18.89
N LYS A 145 -2.57 1.93 -19.06
CA LYS A 145 -2.69 3.03 -20.04
C LYS A 145 -1.76 4.19 -19.69
N THR A 146 -1.78 4.62 -18.43
CA THR A 146 -0.93 5.73 -17.96
C THR A 146 0.56 5.40 -18.05
N HIS A 147 0.93 4.14 -17.79
CA HIS A 147 2.30 3.66 -18.02
C HIS A 147 2.71 3.72 -19.50
N GLN A 148 1.79 3.39 -20.40
CA GLN A 148 2.03 3.37 -21.83
C GLN A 148 2.12 4.78 -22.43
N ASP A 149 1.29 5.72 -21.94
CA ASP A 149 1.38 7.15 -22.26
C ASP A 149 2.71 7.76 -21.79
N ARG A 150 3.20 7.36 -20.61
CA ARG A 150 4.56 7.73 -20.12
C ARG A 150 5.65 7.19 -21.05
N ALA A 151 5.54 5.94 -21.51
CA ALA A 151 6.52 5.33 -22.40
C ALA A 151 6.55 5.96 -23.80
N LEU A 152 5.44 6.57 -24.24
CA LEU A 152 5.33 7.22 -25.54
C LEU A 152 5.84 8.68 -25.55
N GLY A 153 5.91 9.34 -24.39
CA GLY A 153 6.38 10.73 -24.26
C GLY A 153 5.55 11.75 -25.06
N PRO A 154 5.63 13.06 -24.75
CA PRO A 154 4.96 14.08 -25.54
C PRO A 154 5.70 14.30 -26.88
N GLY A 155 5.52 13.38 -27.83
CA GLY A 155 6.11 13.43 -29.16
C GLY A 155 5.09 13.76 -30.25
N LYS A 156 5.09 15.02 -30.72
CA LYS A 156 4.43 15.56 -31.93
C LYS A 156 2.94 15.96 -31.81
N LYS A 157 2.68 17.08 -31.17
CA LYS A 157 1.71 18.07 -31.69
C LYS A 157 2.44 19.40 -31.92
N GLY A 158 2.60 19.78 -33.19
CA GLY A 158 3.05 21.12 -33.57
C GLY A 158 4.35 21.18 -34.37
N ALA A 159 4.24 21.04 -35.70
CA ALA A 159 5.00 21.80 -36.72
C ALA A 159 4.67 21.20 -38.09
N GLY A 160 3.43 21.39 -38.51
CA GLY A 160 2.96 21.06 -39.84
C GLY A 160 1.97 22.10 -40.28
N ASN A 161 2.41 23.36 -40.45
CA ASN A 161 1.92 24.22 -41.51
C ASN A 161 2.75 25.53 -41.61
N SER A 162 3.66 25.58 -42.55
CA SER A 162 4.03 26.82 -43.26
C SER A 162 4.55 26.41 -44.64
N GLY A 163 3.61 26.03 -45.49
CA GLY A 163 3.80 26.08 -46.93
C GLY A 163 3.37 27.45 -47.45
N ALA A 164 4.06 27.85 -48.53
CA ALA A 164 3.98 29.10 -49.31
C ALA A 164 4.82 30.27 -48.77
#